data_AF-A0AAU5LP06-F1
#
_entry.id   AF-A0AAU5LP06-F1
#
_cell.length_a   1.000
_cell.length_b   1.000
_cell.length_c   1.000
_cell.angle_alpha   90.00
_cell.angle_beta   90.00
_cell.angle_gamma   90.00
#
_symmetry.space_group_name_H-M   'P 1'
#
loop_
_entity.id
_entity.type
_entity.pdbx_description
1 polymer ?
#
loop_
_entity_poly.entity_id
_entity_poly.type
_entity_poly.pdbx_seq_one_letter_code
_entity_poly.pdbx_strand_id
1 'polypeptide(L)'
;MRNLVRPVLRDDRGAFGVLVGMLFGSAVLLGMAALTIDVGTLYQERAELQNGADAGSIAVAKTCVIGPTCAPGTAVPYANLNSKDGVSAVSLVCGQSNTGGLPGCPASTGTMIDCPSAPPAGTNYVDVHTATRTTGGSSLLPPVFSRALAGNAGYQGSTVLACARAMWGPAIQSSKSLAMTLSLCAWTQATGGTPPTFGVDVRIFVRDAPNAPTCDGLSQPGEFGWLNDVGGCTAEVDLTQNGYASGSDPGKNISKACQDALTSYVANGTPIYIPIFDTTTGSGSGASYHLIGLAAFILTGYANMNPLHDDIPAPFTNASCPNGHTTPSCIYGHFTQALVPMTTTIGGGTYFGATAIKLAG
;
A
#
# COMPACT_ATOMS: atom_id res chain seq x y z
N MET A 1 97.96 36.24 -3.60
CA MET A 1 96.73 35.61 -3.09
C MET A 1 95.64 35.82 -4.14
N ARG A 2 95.20 34.76 -4.82
CA ARG A 2 94.24 34.84 -5.94
C ARG A 2 92.99 34.08 -5.47
N ASN A 3 91.96 34.80 -5.06
CA ASN A 3 90.72 34.22 -4.54
C ASN A 3 89.97 33.51 -5.67
N LEU A 4 89.91 32.19 -5.58
CA LEU A 4 89.02 31.34 -6.37
C LEU A 4 87.61 31.46 -5.80
N VAL A 5 86.77 32.30 -6.39
CA VAL A 5 85.32 32.27 -6.14
C VAL A 5 84.75 31.12 -6.96
N ARG A 6 84.40 30.01 -6.29
CA ARG A 6 83.62 28.92 -6.86
C ARG A 6 82.18 29.41 -7.07
N PRO A 7 81.58 29.29 -8.27
CA PRO A 7 80.16 29.53 -8.42
C PRO A 7 79.42 28.38 -7.73
N VAL A 8 78.68 28.68 -6.66
CA VAL A 8 77.66 27.77 -6.14
C VAL A 8 76.54 27.74 -7.17
N LEU A 9 76.55 26.74 -8.04
CA LEU A 9 75.39 26.41 -8.86
C LEU A 9 74.26 26.04 -7.89
N ARG A 10 73.26 26.91 -7.78
CA ARG A 10 72.01 26.62 -7.07
C ARG A 10 71.37 25.40 -7.73
N ASP A 11 71.18 24.37 -6.94
CA ASP A 11 70.63 23.09 -7.40
C ASP A 11 69.09 23.18 -7.40
N ASP A 12 68.52 23.77 -8.45
CA ASP A 12 67.06 23.95 -8.62
C ASP A 12 66.31 22.63 -8.87
N ARG A 13 67.02 21.48 -8.88
CA ARG A 13 66.46 20.14 -9.11
C ARG A 13 65.38 19.75 -8.10
N GLY A 14 65.45 20.27 -6.88
CA GLY A 14 64.42 20.05 -5.86
C GLY A 14 63.11 20.80 -6.13
N ALA A 15 63.18 22.03 -6.64
CA ALA A 15 62.01 22.87 -6.91
C ALA A 15 61.17 22.31 -8.08
N PHE A 16 61.83 21.77 -9.11
CA PHE A 16 61.16 21.06 -10.19
C PHE A 16 60.42 19.81 -9.71
N GLY A 17 61.02 19.03 -8.79
CA GLY A 17 60.36 17.86 -8.21
C GLY A 17 59.06 18.21 -7.47
N VAL A 18 59.03 19.33 -6.74
CA VAL A 18 57.84 19.82 -6.04
C VAL A 18 56.76 20.29 -7.01
N LEU A 19 57.11 21.05 -8.05
CA LEU A 19 56.15 21.51 -9.06
C LEU A 19 55.55 20.35 -9.85
N VAL A 20 56.38 19.39 -10.26
CA VAL A 20 55.94 18.18 -10.94
C VAL A 20 55.03 17.35 -10.02
N GLY A 21 55.44 17.14 -8.77
CA GLY A 21 54.62 16.44 -7.78
C GLY A 21 53.27 17.12 -7.53
N MET A 22 53.22 18.46 -7.50
CA MET A 22 51.98 19.22 -7.33
C MET A 22 51.07 19.15 -8.55
N LEU A 23 51.63 19.21 -9.77
CA LEU A 23 50.87 19.05 -11.02
C LEU A 23 50.28 17.64 -11.15
N PHE A 24 51.09 16.60 -10.94
CA PHE A 24 50.59 15.23 -10.99
C PHE A 24 49.62 14.92 -9.84
N GLY A 25 49.92 15.38 -8.62
CA GLY A 25 49.04 15.22 -7.47
C GLY A 25 47.68 15.88 -7.66
N SER A 26 47.66 17.13 -8.13
CA SER A 26 46.41 17.84 -8.42
C SER A 26 45.62 17.21 -9.56
N ALA A 27 46.27 16.75 -10.63
CA ALA A 27 45.61 16.04 -11.73
C ALA A 27 44.96 14.74 -11.28
N VAL A 28 45.63 13.96 -10.42
CA VAL A 28 45.07 12.72 -9.84
C VAL A 28 43.86 13.03 -8.96
N LEU A 29 43.94 14.03 -8.08
CA LEU A 29 42.82 14.42 -7.21
C LEU A 29 41.62 14.91 -8.00
N LEU A 30 41.83 15.70 -9.06
CA LEU A 30 40.77 16.16 -9.96
C LEU A 30 40.14 15.01 -10.75
N GLY A 31 40.97 14.07 -11.24
CA GLY A 31 40.48 12.87 -11.94
C GLY A 31 39.61 11.99 -11.04
N MET A 32 40.02 11.81 -9.78
CA MET A 32 39.22 11.07 -8.79
C MET A 32 37.93 11.82 -8.44
N ALA A 33 37.97 13.15 -8.26
CA ALA A 33 36.79 13.96 -8.00
C ALA A 33 35.78 13.92 -9.17
N ALA A 34 36.26 13.94 -10.42
CA ALA A 34 35.41 13.79 -11.59
C ALA A 34 34.66 12.44 -11.58
N LEU A 35 35.39 11.35 -11.29
CA LEU A 35 34.80 10.01 -11.23
C LEU A 35 33.77 9.89 -10.10
N THR A 36 34.05 10.43 -8.92
CA THR A 36 33.10 10.36 -7.79
C THR A 36 31.82 11.14 -8.08
N ILE A 37 31.93 12.31 -8.74
CA ILE A 37 30.76 13.09 -9.13
C ILE A 37 29.94 12.33 -10.18
N ASP A 38 30.57 11.81 -11.23
CA ASP A 38 29.87 11.09 -12.29
C ASP A 38 29.15 9.84 -11.73
N VAL A 39 29.82 9.04 -10.90
CA VAL A 39 29.20 7.90 -10.22
C VAL A 39 28.07 8.37 -9.31
N GLY A 40 28.25 9.46 -8.58
CA GLY A 40 27.22 10.06 -7.73
C GLY A 40 25.94 10.42 -8.51
N THR A 41 26.08 11.00 -9.71
CA THR A 41 24.92 11.31 -10.56
C THR A 41 24.16 10.07 -11.01
N LEU A 42 24.86 8.97 -11.33
CA LEU A 42 24.22 7.70 -11.69
C LEU A 42 23.48 7.06 -10.53
N TYR A 43 24.04 7.12 -9.32
CA TYR A 43 23.37 6.63 -8.12
C TYR A 43 22.13 7.46 -7.78
N GLN A 44 22.21 8.78 -7.94
CA GLN A 44 21.05 9.66 -7.74
C GLN A 44 19.94 9.35 -8.75
N GLU A 45 20.27 9.29 -10.04
CA GLU A 45 19.31 8.93 -11.10
C GLU A 45 18.63 7.58 -10.81
N ARG A 46 19.40 6.58 -10.37
CA ARG A 46 18.84 5.28 -10.02
C ARG A 46 17.86 5.35 -8.85
N ALA A 47 18.17 6.13 -7.83
CA ALA A 47 17.27 6.30 -6.69
C ALA A 47 15.95 6.98 -7.09
N GLU A 48 16.03 7.99 -7.97
CA GLU A 48 14.85 8.67 -8.53
C GLU A 48 13.98 7.69 -9.36
N LEU A 49 14.60 6.90 -10.23
CA LEU A 49 13.90 5.88 -11.01
C LEU A 49 13.29 4.77 -10.15
N GLN A 50 13.96 4.34 -9.07
CA GLN A 50 13.42 3.36 -8.13
C GLN A 50 12.19 3.90 -7.41
N ASN A 51 12.27 5.13 -6.88
CA ASN A 51 11.13 5.79 -6.25
C ASN A 51 9.95 5.96 -7.24
N GLY A 52 10.26 6.30 -8.49
CA GLY A 52 9.26 6.38 -9.56
C GLY A 52 8.61 5.04 -9.89
N ALA A 53 9.38 3.95 -9.90
CA ALA A 53 8.86 2.60 -10.11
C ALA A 53 7.97 2.17 -8.92
N ASP A 54 8.40 2.42 -7.67
CA ASP A 54 7.65 2.11 -6.46
C ASP A 54 6.31 2.85 -6.43
N ALA A 55 6.34 4.15 -6.69
CA ALA A 55 5.13 4.97 -6.76
C ALA A 55 4.21 4.54 -7.91
N GLY A 56 4.79 4.25 -9.09
CA GLY A 56 4.05 3.77 -10.26
C GLY A 56 3.39 2.42 -10.03
N SER A 57 4.10 1.47 -9.43
CA SER A 57 3.58 0.12 -9.16
C SER A 57 2.44 0.14 -8.13
N ILE A 58 2.58 0.92 -7.04
CA ILE A 58 1.47 1.13 -6.09
C ILE A 58 0.30 1.79 -6.80
N ALA A 59 0.52 2.83 -7.62
CA ALA A 59 -0.57 3.53 -8.30
C ALA A 59 -1.36 2.59 -9.23
N VAL A 60 -0.66 1.78 -10.05
CA VAL A 60 -1.31 0.80 -10.91
C VAL A 60 -2.04 -0.26 -10.06
N ALA A 61 -1.43 -0.76 -8.98
CA ALA A 61 -2.09 -1.71 -8.07
C ALA A 61 -3.39 -1.12 -7.49
N LYS A 62 -3.43 0.17 -7.11
CA LYS A 62 -4.67 0.82 -6.65
C LYS A 62 -5.77 0.79 -7.72
N THR A 63 -5.42 1.03 -8.99
CA THR A 63 -6.40 0.94 -10.09
C THR A 63 -6.89 -0.49 -10.32
N CYS A 64 -6.03 -1.49 -10.15
CA CYS A 64 -6.40 -2.90 -10.26
C CYS A 64 -7.38 -3.35 -9.17
N VAL A 65 -7.31 -2.73 -8.00
CA VAL A 65 -8.14 -3.09 -6.83
C VAL A 65 -9.50 -2.41 -6.86
N ILE A 66 -9.54 -1.12 -7.19
CA ILE A 66 -10.76 -0.30 -7.11
C ILE A 66 -11.50 -0.28 -8.46
N GLY A 67 -10.75 -0.37 -9.56
CA GLY A 67 -11.30 -0.31 -10.92
C GLY A 67 -11.72 -1.67 -11.46
N PRO A 68 -12.59 -1.69 -12.49
CA PRO A 68 -13.01 -2.92 -13.15
C PRO A 68 -11.87 -3.60 -13.94
N THR A 69 -10.84 -2.83 -14.33
CA THR A 69 -9.64 -3.30 -15.05
C THR A 69 -8.43 -2.48 -14.60
N CYS A 70 -7.25 -3.08 -14.56
CA CYS A 70 -6.01 -2.36 -14.30
C CYS A 70 -5.73 -1.28 -15.36
N ALA A 71 -5.24 -0.11 -14.93
CA ALA A 71 -4.85 0.98 -15.81
C ALA A 71 -3.32 1.20 -15.78
N PRO A 72 -2.54 0.46 -16.60
CA PRO A 72 -1.06 0.54 -16.55
C PRO A 72 -0.52 1.95 -16.88
N GLY A 73 -1.27 2.76 -17.63
CA GLY A 73 -0.92 4.13 -17.96
C GLY A 73 -0.79 5.06 -16.75
N THR A 74 -1.34 4.70 -15.58
CA THR A 74 -1.16 5.50 -14.37
C THR A 74 0.28 5.48 -13.85
N ALA A 75 1.14 4.54 -14.24
CA ALA A 75 2.53 4.51 -13.77
C ALA A 75 3.33 5.77 -14.20
N VAL A 76 3.10 6.30 -15.40
CA VAL A 76 3.87 7.40 -16.00
C VAL A 76 3.85 8.68 -15.17
N PRO A 77 2.69 9.25 -14.77
CA PRO A 77 2.68 10.48 -13.99
C PRO A 77 3.36 10.31 -12.62
N TYR A 78 3.23 9.16 -11.98
CA TYR A 78 3.91 8.91 -10.69
C TYR A 78 5.42 8.72 -10.86
N ALA A 79 5.88 8.09 -11.95
CA ALA A 79 7.31 8.03 -12.26
C ALA A 79 7.89 9.43 -12.46
N ASN A 80 7.23 10.27 -13.27
CA ASN A 80 7.65 11.65 -13.53
C ASN A 80 7.70 12.51 -12.27
N LEU A 81 6.68 12.44 -11.40
CA LEU A 81 6.63 13.22 -10.15
C LEU A 81 7.71 12.84 -9.14
N ASN A 82 8.32 11.66 -9.28
CA ASN A 82 9.41 11.18 -8.41
C ASN A 82 10.81 11.37 -9.03
N SER A 83 10.90 12.05 -10.18
CA SER A 83 12.16 12.48 -10.79
C SER A 83 12.38 13.97 -10.59
N LYS A 84 13.62 14.38 -10.36
CA LYS A 84 14.00 15.77 -10.09
C LYS A 84 13.69 16.70 -11.27
N ASP A 85 13.81 16.20 -12.49
CA ASP A 85 13.52 16.98 -13.71
C ASP A 85 12.08 16.80 -14.22
N GLY A 86 11.27 16.02 -13.49
CA GLY A 86 9.89 15.73 -13.86
C GLY A 86 9.74 14.76 -15.03
N VAL A 87 10.83 14.09 -15.45
CA VAL A 87 10.83 13.22 -16.62
C VAL A 87 11.45 11.86 -16.27
N SER A 88 10.73 10.80 -16.58
CA SER A 88 11.19 9.42 -16.51
C SER A 88 10.47 8.60 -17.56
N ALA A 89 11.15 7.60 -18.12
CA ALA A 89 10.48 6.65 -19.01
C ALA A 89 9.93 5.49 -18.18
N VAL A 90 8.68 5.11 -18.45
CA VAL A 90 8.15 3.80 -18.05
C VAL A 90 8.27 2.89 -19.27
N SER A 91 9.20 1.94 -19.22
CA SER A 91 9.53 1.08 -20.36
C SER A 91 8.58 -0.11 -20.48
N LEU A 92 8.10 -0.63 -19.35
CA LEU A 92 7.18 -1.76 -19.29
C LEU A 92 6.34 -1.68 -18.02
N VAL A 93 5.04 -1.94 -18.16
CA VAL A 93 4.15 -2.27 -17.05
C VAL A 93 3.53 -3.63 -17.36
N CYS A 94 3.77 -4.61 -16.51
CA CYS A 94 3.32 -5.98 -16.71
C CYS A 94 2.89 -6.59 -15.37
N GLY A 95 2.23 -7.74 -15.39
CA GLY A 95 1.90 -8.44 -14.17
C GLY A 95 0.76 -9.43 -14.34
N GLN A 96 0.15 -9.79 -13.22
CA GLN A 96 -1.01 -10.65 -13.16
C GLN A 96 -2.09 -9.97 -12.31
N SER A 97 -3.30 -9.86 -12.86
CA SER A 97 -4.48 -9.41 -12.13
C SER A 97 -5.69 -10.24 -12.51
N ASN A 98 -6.50 -10.59 -11.52
CA ASN A 98 -7.82 -11.21 -11.73
C ASN A 98 -8.78 -10.31 -12.51
N THR A 99 -8.60 -8.98 -12.48
CA THR A 99 -9.40 -8.00 -13.23
C THR A 99 -8.90 -7.75 -14.66
N GLY A 100 -7.76 -8.36 -15.03
CA GLY A 100 -7.13 -8.14 -16.34
C GLY A 100 -6.53 -6.75 -16.54
N GLY A 101 -6.13 -6.43 -17.78
CA GLY A 101 -5.56 -5.12 -18.14
C GLY A 101 -4.02 -5.01 -18.03
N LEU A 102 -3.34 -6.07 -17.58
CA LEU A 102 -1.88 -6.15 -17.54
C LEU A 102 -1.38 -7.23 -18.51
N PRO A 103 -0.36 -6.94 -19.34
CA PRO A 103 0.33 -7.97 -20.09
C PRO A 103 1.20 -8.83 -19.15
N GLY A 104 1.46 -10.08 -19.52
CA GLY A 104 2.34 -10.96 -18.75
C GLY A 104 3.79 -10.44 -18.71
N CYS A 105 4.46 -10.60 -17.57
CA CYS A 105 5.85 -10.17 -17.43
C CYS A 105 6.85 -11.13 -18.09
N PRO A 106 7.96 -10.61 -18.64
CA PRO A 106 9.08 -11.43 -19.05
C PRO A 106 9.70 -12.15 -17.84
N ALA A 107 10.35 -13.28 -18.08
CA ALA A 107 11.07 -13.99 -17.04
C ALA A 107 12.24 -13.13 -16.53
N SER A 108 12.37 -13.01 -15.21
CA SER A 108 13.51 -12.33 -14.58
C SER A 108 14.81 -13.05 -14.94
N THR A 109 15.83 -12.30 -15.37
CA THR A 109 17.17 -12.86 -15.64
C THR A 109 18.06 -12.87 -14.39
N GLY A 110 17.55 -12.38 -13.25
CA GLY A 110 18.27 -12.30 -11.98
C GLY A 110 19.27 -11.15 -11.91
N THR A 111 19.23 -10.23 -12.87
CA THR A 111 20.07 -9.02 -12.84
C THR A 111 19.48 -7.96 -11.91
N MET A 112 20.32 -7.03 -11.44
CA MET A 112 19.91 -5.97 -10.50
C MET A 112 18.92 -4.95 -11.09
N ILE A 113 18.60 -5.05 -12.39
CA ILE A 113 17.66 -4.17 -13.12
C ILE A 113 16.30 -4.86 -13.34
N ASP A 114 16.21 -6.16 -13.08
CA ASP A 114 14.98 -6.93 -13.23
C ASP A 114 14.19 -6.90 -11.93
N CYS A 115 12.87 -6.97 -12.06
CA CYS A 115 12.03 -7.31 -10.93
C CYS A 115 12.31 -8.75 -10.45
N PRO A 116 11.95 -9.09 -9.20
CA PRO A 116 12.09 -10.45 -8.67
C PRO A 116 11.39 -11.49 -9.55
N SER A 117 11.75 -12.77 -9.40
CA SER A 117 11.02 -13.85 -10.07
C SER A 117 9.52 -13.78 -9.78
N ALA A 118 8.69 -14.11 -10.78
CA ALA A 118 7.24 -14.01 -10.65
C ALA A 118 6.74 -14.78 -9.40
N PRO A 119 5.77 -14.21 -8.64
CA PRO A 119 5.22 -14.87 -7.46
C PRO A 119 4.46 -16.15 -7.84
N PRO A 120 4.08 -16.98 -6.84
CA PRO A 120 3.28 -18.19 -7.09
C PRO A 120 2.01 -17.90 -7.90
N ALA A 121 1.62 -18.85 -8.75
CA ALA A 121 0.44 -18.74 -9.59
C ALA A 121 -0.81 -18.38 -8.76
N GLY A 122 -1.60 -17.44 -9.28
CA GLY A 122 -2.80 -16.92 -8.61
C GLY A 122 -2.56 -15.69 -7.74
N THR A 123 -1.30 -15.27 -7.56
CA THR A 123 -0.97 -14.04 -6.83
C THR A 123 -1.12 -12.83 -7.74
N ASN A 124 -1.84 -11.81 -7.29
CA ASN A 124 -1.95 -10.57 -8.05
C ASN A 124 -0.73 -9.68 -7.79
N TYR A 125 -0.12 -9.20 -8.86
CA TYR A 125 1.04 -8.31 -8.81
C TYR A 125 1.18 -7.48 -10.08
N VAL A 126 1.92 -6.39 -9.97
CA VAL A 126 2.31 -5.53 -11.08
C VAL A 126 3.77 -5.16 -10.94
N ASP A 127 4.50 -5.24 -12.05
CA ASP A 127 5.87 -4.78 -12.21
C ASP A 127 5.87 -3.51 -13.05
N VAL A 128 6.59 -2.51 -12.57
CA VAL A 128 6.83 -1.26 -13.29
C VAL A 128 8.32 -1.12 -13.49
N HIS A 129 8.73 -1.09 -14.75
CA HIS A 129 10.09 -0.83 -15.17
C HIS A 129 10.23 0.63 -15.55
N THR A 130 11.17 1.32 -14.90
CA THR A 130 11.53 2.70 -15.21
C THR A 130 12.90 2.76 -15.84
N ALA A 131 13.11 3.79 -16.66
CA ALA A 131 14.36 4.04 -17.35
C ALA A 131 14.65 5.54 -17.39
N THR A 132 15.92 5.89 -17.43
CA THR A 132 16.37 7.27 -17.60
C THR A 132 15.72 7.92 -18.81
N ARG A 133 15.24 9.14 -18.63
CA ARG A 133 14.78 10.01 -19.71
C ARG A 133 15.08 11.46 -19.34
N THR A 134 15.86 12.14 -20.18
CA THR A 134 16.12 13.57 -20.00
C THR A 134 15.02 14.41 -20.64
N THR A 135 14.91 15.66 -20.22
CA THR A 135 14.03 16.69 -20.83
C THR A 135 14.25 16.90 -22.33
N GLY A 136 15.45 16.59 -22.84
CA GLY A 136 15.78 16.58 -24.28
C GLY A 136 15.33 15.32 -25.03
N GLY A 137 14.65 14.39 -24.36
CA GLY A 137 14.15 13.13 -24.93
C GLY A 137 15.17 11.99 -24.98
N SER A 138 16.42 12.22 -24.56
CA SER A 138 17.49 11.21 -24.53
C SER A 138 17.28 10.21 -23.39
N SER A 139 17.60 8.94 -23.61
CA SER A 139 17.64 7.91 -22.56
C SER A 139 19.02 7.72 -21.94
N LEU A 140 20.01 8.52 -22.36
CA LEU A 140 21.38 8.44 -21.90
C LEU A 140 21.68 9.59 -20.94
N LEU A 141 22.17 9.26 -19.75
CA LEU A 141 22.70 10.24 -18.81
C LEU A 141 24.13 10.63 -19.23
N PRO A 142 24.38 11.87 -19.66
CA PRO A 142 25.70 12.30 -20.07
C PRO A 142 26.63 12.45 -18.85
N PRO A 143 27.85 11.87 -18.85
CA PRO A 143 28.80 12.14 -17.79
C PRO A 143 29.15 13.63 -17.73
N VAL A 144 29.17 14.20 -16.53
CA VAL A 144 29.34 15.65 -16.35
C VAL A 144 30.82 16.02 -16.48
N PHE A 145 31.72 15.21 -15.91
CA PHE A 145 33.16 15.53 -15.87
C PHE A 145 34.04 14.58 -16.67
N SER A 146 33.72 13.29 -16.79
CA SER A 146 34.49 12.37 -17.63
C SER A 146 34.35 12.67 -19.13
N ARG A 147 33.28 13.35 -19.57
CA ARG A 147 33.20 13.92 -20.92
C ARG A 147 34.24 15.01 -21.17
N ALA A 148 34.53 15.83 -20.15
CA ALA A 148 35.52 16.89 -20.25
C ALA A 148 36.97 16.34 -20.26
N LEU A 149 37.21 15.20 -19.61
CA LEU A 149 38.54 14.55 -19.57
C LEU A 149 38.83 13.60 -20.75
N ALA A 150 37.85 12.77 -21.16
CA ALA A 150 38.07 11.69 -22.13
C ALA A 150 37.70 12.08 -23.59
N GLY A 151 37.10 13.25 -23.80
CA GLY A 151 36.62 13.71 -25.10
C GLY A 151 35.34 13.01 -25.56
N ASN A 152 34.53 13.70 -26.37
CA ASN A 152 33.19 13.31 -26.83
C ASN A 152 33.09 11.95 -27.57
N ALA A 153 34.21 11.29 -27.88
CA ALA A 153 34.24 10.04 -28.65
C ALA A 153 34.19 8.78 -27.78
N GLY A 154 34.55 8.84 -26.48
CA GLY A 154 34.78 7.64 -25.67
C GLY A 154 33.57 7.13 -24.86
N TYR A 155 32.69 8.03 -24.38
CA TYR A 155 31.57 7.67 -23.50
C TYR A 155 30.34 8.55 -23.78
N GLN A 156 29.32 7.96 -24.41
CA GLN A 156 28.07 8.65 -24.77
C GLN A 156 27.06 8.73 -23.63
N GLY A 157 27.37 8.15 -22.47
CA GLY A 157 26.48 8.06 -21.31
C GLY A 157 25.93 6.65 -21.11
N SER A 158 25.19 6.47 -20.03
CA SER A 158 24.54 5.21 -19.69
C SER A 158 23.04 5.41 -19.49
N THR A 159 22.26 4.38 -19.84
CA THR A 159 20.85 4.30 -19.45
C THR A 159 20.79 3.64 -18.08
N VAL A 160 20.14 4.28 -17.12
CA VAL A 160 19.84 3.66 -15.83
C VAL A 160 18.45 3.03 -15.92
N LEU A 161 18.32 1.84 -15.33
CA LEU A 161 17.07 1.08 -15.27
C LEU A 161 16.76 0.78 -13.81
N ALA A 162 15.48 0.78 -13.46
CA ALA A 162 14.99 0.32 -12.17
C ALA A 162 13.68 -0.45 -12.36
N CYS A 163 13.35 -1.29 -11.38
CA CYS A 163 12.12 -2.06 -11.37
C CYS A 163 11.53 -2.09 -9.97
N ALA A 164 10.22 -2.02 -9.88
CA ALA A 164 9.49 -2.21 -8.64
C ALA A 164 8.27 -3.09 -8.88
N ARG A 165 7.97 -3.92 -7.89
CA ARG A 165 6.78 -4.76 -7.88
C ARG A 165 5.86 -4.34 -6.74
N ALA A 166 4.58 -4.20 -7.05
CA ALA A 166 3.52 -4.13 -6.05
C ALA A 166 2.65 -5.38 -6.13
N MET A 167 2.33 -5.95 -4.98
CA MET A 167 1.44 -7.10 -4.83
C MET A 167 0.20 -6.66 -4.07
N TRP A 168 -0.93 -7.33 -4.31
CA TRP A 168 -2.15 -7.07 -3.57
C TRP A 168 -2.98 -8.33 -3.35
N GLY A 169 -3.77 -8.30 -2.27
CA GLY A 169 -4.67 -9.38 -1.91
C GLY A 169 -5.44 -9.08 -0.62
N PRO A 170 -6.13 -10.09 -0.05
CA PRO A 170 -6.92 -9.93 1.17
C PRO A 170 -6.11 -9.30 2.30
N ALA A 171 -6.66 -8.25 2.91
CA ALA A 171 -6.07 -7.64 4.09
C ALA A 171 -6.30 -8.51 5.33
N ILE A 172 -5.22 -8.75 6.08
CA ILE A 172 -5.26 -9.56 7.32
C ILE A 172 -4.83 -8.80 8.58
N GLN A 173 -4.56 -7.50 8.44
CA GLN A 173 -4.30 -6.61 9.56
C GLN A 173 -5.15 -5.35 9.39
N SER A 174 -5.44 -4.63 10.46
CA SER A 174 -5.98 -3.27 10.41
C SER A 174 -5.90 -2.65 11.79
N SER A 175 -5.32 -1.45 11.90
CA SER A 175 -5.32 -0.67 13.15
C SER A 175 -6.58 0.17 13.34
N LYS A 176 -7.45 0.25 12.31
CA LYS A 176 -8.66 1.08 12.30
C LYS A 176 -9.83 0.31 11.69
N SER A 177 -10.07 -0.91 12.15
CA SER A 177 -11.31 -1.61 11.82
C SER A 177 -12.43 -1.14 12.74
N LEU A 178 -13.68 -1.26 12.32
CA LEU A 178 -14.83 -1.04 13.19
C LEU A 178 -14.83 -2.10 14.29
N ALA A 179 -15.08 -1.71 15.53
CA ALA A 179 -15.14 -2.66 16.64
C ALA A 179 -16.29 -3.67 16.50
N MET A 180 -17.34 -3.32 15.75
CA MET A 180 -18.44 -4.23 15.45
C MET A 180 -18.03 -5.29 14.42
N THR A 181 -18.29 -6.56 14.72
CA THR A 181 -17.98 -7.72 13.88
C THR A 181 -19.19 -8.22 13.11
N LEU A 182 -18.92 -9.00 12.07
CA LEU A 182 -19.95 -9.65 11.26
C LEU A 182 -19.61 -11.13 11.06
N SER A 183 -20.60 -12.00 11.25
CA SER A 183 -20.41 -13.44 10.98
C SER A 183 -20.24 -13.69 9.48
N LEU A 184 -19.42 -14.67 9.11
CA LEU A 184 -19.23 -15.13 7.73
C LEU A 184 -20.55 -15.42 7.00
N CYS A 185 -21.52 -16.02 7.69
CA CYS A 185 -22.80 -16.31 7.08
C CYS A 185 -23.63 -15.06 6.79
N ALA A 186 -23.67 -14.08 7.70
CA ALA A 186 -24.36 -12.81 7.43
C ALA A 186 -23.73 -12.07 6.24
N TRP A 187 -22.40 -12.11 6.11
CA TRP A 187 -21.72 -11.61 4.92
C TRP A 187 -22.13 -12.40 3.66
N THR A 188 -22.15 -13.74 3.73
CA THR A 188 -22.53 -14.61 2.61
C THR A 188 -23.97 -14.37 2.15
N GLN A 189 -24.90 -14.17 3.08
CA GLN A 189 -26.30 -13.83 2.76
C GLN A 189 -26.42 -12.46 2.09
N ALA A 190 -25.58 -11.49 2.49
CA ALA A 190 -25.59 -10.15 1.94
C ALA A 190 -24.94 -10.05 0.56
N THR A 191 -23.89 -10.84 0.29
CA THR A 191 -23.09 -10.73 -0.94
C THR A 191 -23.32 -11.85 -1.95
N GLY A 192 -23.97 -12.95 -1.55
CA GLY A 192 -24.08 -14.17 -2.35
C GLY A 192 -22.86 -15.11 -2.23
N GLY A 193 -21.89 -14.79 -1.37
CA GLY A 193 -20.73 -15.66 -1.10
C GLY A 193 -19.56 -15.39 -2.05
N THR A 194 -19.02 -16.46 -2.66
CA THR A 194 -17.82 -16.37 -3.52
C THR A 194 -18.17 -16.80 -4.96
N PRO A 195 -18.08 -15.91 -5.97
CA PRO A 195 -17.63 -14.52 -5.88
C PRO A 195 -18.68 -13.59 -5.23
N PRO A 196 -18.25 -12.58 -4.45
CA PRO A 196 -19.17 -11.64 -3.83
C PRO A 196 -19.73 -10.64 -4.83
N THR A 197 -20.99 -10.27 -4.63
CA THR A 197 -21.62 -9.12 -5.29
C THR A 197 -21.45 -7.88 -4.40
N PHE A 198 -20.78 -6.85 -4.93
CA PHE A 198 -20.58 -5.56 -4.26
C PHE A 198 -21.55 -4.50 -4.77
N GLY A 199 -21.76 -3.44 -3.98
CA GLY A 199 -22.55 -2.26 -4.36
C GLY A 199 -24.07 -2.42 -4.25
N VAL A 200 -24.56 -3.52 -3.68
CA VAL A 200 -25.98 -3.72 -3.40
C VAL A 200 -26.27 -3.28 -1.97
N ASP A 201 -27.22 -2.37 -1.80
CA ASP A 201 -27.65 -1.92 -0.48
C ASP A 201 -28.32 -3.06 0.29
N VAL A 202 -27.78 -3.31 1.48
CA VAL A 202 -28.19 -4.36 2.40
C VAL A 202 -28.43 -3.77 3.78
N ARG A 203 -29.15 -4.55 4.58
CA ARG A 203 -29.38 -4.28 5.98
C ARG A 203 -28.73 -5.38 6.79
N ILE A 204 -27.92 -4.98 7.76
CA ILE A 204 -27.22 -5.91 8.64
C ILE A 204 -27.75 -5.68 10.04
N PHE A 205 -28.18 -6.76 10.68
CA PHE A 205 -28.49 -6.75 12.10
C PHE A 205 -27.20 -6.80 12.92
N VAL A 206 -27.04 -5.85 13.82
CA VAL A 206 -26.01 -5.88 14.86
C VAL A 206 -26.43 -6.92 15.89
N ARG A 207 -25.48 -7.70 16.39
CA ARG A 207 -25.77 -8.80 17.32
C ARG A 207 -25.94 -8.31 18.77
N ASP A 208 -26.57 -7.17 19.01
CA ASP A 208 -26.70 -6.61 20.37
C ASP A 208 -27.99 -7.05 21.12
N ALA A 209 -28.70 -8.06 20.62
CA ALA A 209 -29.94 -8.56 21.22
C ALA A 209 -30.12 -10.09 21.08
N PRO A 210 -30.77 -10.77 22.05
CA PRO A 210 -30.99 -12.23 22.03
C PRO A 210 -31.76 -12.76 20.80
N ASN A 211 -32.61 -11.93 20.20
CA ASN A 211 -33.43 -12.30 19.04
C ASN A 211 -32.84 -11.82 17.70
N ALA A 212 -31.58 -11.36 17.69
CA ALA A 212 -30.92 -10.96 16.46
C ALA A 212 -30.88 -12.16 15.49
N PRO A 213 -31.41 -12.07 14.25
CA PRO A 213 -31.52 -13.22 13.35
C PRO A 213 -30.19 -13.93 13.13
N THR A 214 -30.08 -15.15 13.62
CA THR A 214 -28.87 -15.96 13.56
C THR A 214 -28.82 -16.74 12.25
N CYS A 215 -27.62 -16.96 11.74
CA CYS A 215 -27.43 -18.03 10.80
C CYS A 215 -27.38 -19.35 11.59
N ASP A 216 -28.09 -20.38 11.11
CA ASP A 216 -28.14 -21.67 11.77
C ASP A 216 -26.73 -22.19 12.11
N GLY A 217 -26.40 -22.20 13.41
CA GLY A 217 -25.20 -22.84 13.94
C GLY A 217 -23.92 -21.99 14.07
N LEU A 218 -23.92 -20.68 13.74
CA LEU A 218 -22.71 -19.83 13.81
C LEU A 218 -22.78 -18.70 14.85
N SER A 219 -23.71 -18.78 15.81
CA SER A 219 -23.83 -17.78 16.87
C SER A 219 -24.44 -18.39 18.12
N GLN A 220 -23.81 -18.14 19.27
CA GLN A 220 -24.33 -18.56 20.58
C GLN A 220 -25.24 -17.46 21.17
N PRO A 221 -26.24 -17.82 22.01
CA PRO A 221 -27.01 -16.84 22.76
C PRO A 221 -26.11 -15.97 23.66
N GLY A 222 -26.15 -14.64 23.50
CA GLY A 222 -25.41 -13.69 24.36
C GLY A 222 -24.09 -13.14 23.80
N GLU A 223 -23.86 -13.26 22.49
CA GLU A 223 -22.75 -12.61 21.79
C GLU A 223 -23.19 -11.26 21.25
N PHE A 224 -22.49 -10.18 21.63
CA PHE A 224 -22.88 -8.82 21.27
C PHE A 224 -22.37 -8.37 19.88
N GLY A 225 -21.46 -9.14 19.27
CA GLY A 225 -20.86 -8.82 17.97
C GLY A 225 -19.93 -7.62 18.00
N TRP A 226 -19.28 -7.37 19.14
CA TRP A 226 -18.30 -6.29 19.31
C TRP A 226 -16.96 -6.85 19.79
N LEU A 227 -15.87 -6.31 19.27
CA LEU A 227 -14.51 -6.44 19.78
C LEU A 227 -14.24 -5.39 20.86
N ASN A 228 -13.13 -5.54 21.58
CA ASN A 228 -12.64 -4.49 22.46
C ASN A 228 -12.31 -3.21 21.68
N ASP A 229 -13.01 -2.12 22.02
CA ASP A 229 -12.77 -0.79 21.44
C ASP A 229 -11.43 -0.24 21.96
N VAL A 230 -10.49 0.03 21.05
CA VAL A 230 -9.22 0.72 21.35
C VAL A 230 -9.36 2.24 21.32
N GLY A 231 -10.57 2.74 21.02
CA GLY A 231 -10.97 4.13 21.02
C GLY A 231 -11.68 4.51 19.72
N GLY A 232 -12.76 5.30 19.82
CA GLY A 232 -13.42 5.86 18.64
C GLY A 232 -14.17 4.84 17.79
N CYS A 233 -14.75 3.80 18.42
CA CYS A 233 -15.43 2.71 17.72
C CYS A 233 -14.51 1.81 16.89
N THR A 234 -13.24 1.73 17.26
CA THR A 234 -12.26 1.01 16.46
C THR A 234 -11.69 -0.18 17.20
N ALA A 235 -11.34 -1.22 16.46
CA ALA A 235 -10.61 -2.37 16.96
C ALA A 235 -9.37 -2.60 16.09
N GLU A 236 -8.31 -3.07 16.73
CA GLU A 236 -7.17 -3.61 16.04
C GLU A 236 -7.45 -5.06 15.65
N VAL A 237 -7.16 -5.38 14.40
CA VAL A 237 -7.25 -6.74 13.87
C VAL A 237 -5.87 -7.15 13.39
N ASP A 238 -5.41 -8.30 13.86
CA ASP A 238 -4.19 -8.94 13.41
C ASP A 238 -4.39 -10.45 13.27
N LEU A 239 -4.53 -10.91 12.03
CA LEU A 239 -4.72 -12.33 11.71
C LEU A 239 -3.39 -13.01 11.37
N THR A 240 -2.24 -12.39 11.63
CA THR A 240 -0.94 -13.07 11.55
C THR A 240 -0.70 -14.03 12.71
N GLN A 241 -1.50 -13.90 13.78
CA GLN A 241 -1.46 -14.74 14.97
C GLN A 241 -2.52 -15.86 14.89
N ASN A 242 -3.12 -16.23 16.03
CA ASN A 242 -4.16 -17.26 16.09
C ASN A 242 -5.54 -16.81 15.58
N GLY A 243 -5.69 -15.54 15.18
CA GLY A 243 -6.95 -14.99 14.65
C GLY A 243 -8.03 -14.72 15.69
N TYR A 244 -7.79 -14.97 16.98
CA TYR A 244 -8.78 -14.74 18.03
C TYR A 244 -8.72 -13.31 18.56
N ALA A 245 -9.86 -12.62 18.56
CA ALA A 245 -10.01 -11.30 19.12
C ALA A 245 -11.01 -11.31 20.28
N SER A 246 -10.63 -10.69 21.40
CA SER A 246 -11.49 -10.54 22.56
C SER A 246 -12.66 -9.60 22.26
N GLY A 247 -13.85 -10.07 22.63
CA GLY A 247 -15.10 -9.36 22.51
C GLY A 247 -15.32 -8.34 23.63
N SER A 248 -16.28 -7.45 23.40
CA SER A 248 -16.85 -6.54 24.38
C SER A 248 -18.38 -6.52 24.28
N ASP A 249 -19.04 -5.88 25.24
CA ASP A 249 -20.50 -5.70 25.25
C ASP A 249 -20.86 -4.25 25.59
N PRO A 250 -20.90 -3.35 24.60
CA PRO A 250 -21.48 -2.02 24.78
C PRO A 250 -23.03 -2.04 24.76
N GLY A 251 -23.64 -3.19 24.41
CA GLY A 251 -25.05 -3.28 24.07
C GLY A 251 -25.47 -2.21 23.07
N LYS A 252 -26.69 -1.67 23.25
CA LYS A 252 -27.20 -0.53 22.46
C LYS A 252 -26.53 0.80 22.80
N ASN A 253 -25.79 0.91 23.89
CA ASN A 253 -25.29 2.17 24.43
C ASN A 253 -23.86 2.43 23.96
N ILE A 254 -23.72 3.11 22.82
CA ILE A 254 -22.42 3.40 22.23
C ILE A 254 -21.80 4.69 22.78
N SER A 255 -20.47 4.71 22.89
CA SER A 255 -19.71 5.88 23.36
C SER A 255 -19.91 7.08 22.45
N LYS A 256 -19.79 8.31 22.99
CA LYS A 256 -19.90 9.55 22.19
C LYS A 256 -18.92 9.58 21.01
N ALA A 257 -17.70 9.09 21.22
CA ALA A 257 -16.71 8.96 20.16
C ALA A 257 -17.17 8.01 19.04
N CYS A 258 -17.85 6.91 19.37
CA CYS A 258 -18.41 6.03 18.35
C CYS A 258 -19.58 6.68 17.59
N GLN A 259 -20.43 7.45 18.28
CA GLN A 259 -21.51 8.20 17.64
C GLN A 259 -20.97 9.19 16.60
N ASP A 260 -19.92 9.92 16.96
CA ASP A 260 -19.27 10.89 16.07
C ASP A 260 -18.57 10.18 14.88
N ALA A 261 -18.01 8.99 15.10
CA ALA A 261 -17.43 8.20 14.03
C ALA A 261 -18.49 7.70 13.03
N LEU A 262 -19.58 7.08 13.52
CA LEU A 262 -20.65 6.55 12.66
C LEU A 262 -21.35 7.66 11.85
N THR A 263 -21.66 8.79 12.48
CA THR A 263 -22.24 9.96 11.78
C THR A 263 -21.29 10.50 10.70
N SER A 264 -20.00 10.58 10.98
CA SER A 264 -18.97 10.98 10.01
C SER A 264 -18.86 9.99 8.84
N TYR A 265 -18.93 8.68 9.10
CA TYR A 265 -18.88 7.66 8.05
C TYR A 265 -20.09 7.74 7.12
N VAL A 266 -21.30 7.94 7.65
CA VAL A 266 -22.51 8.15 6.83
C VAL A 266 -22.39 9.43 6.01
N ALA A 267 -21.99 10.55 6.63
CA ALA A 267 -21.89 11.84 5.94
C ALA A 267 -20.85 11.84 4.81
N ASN A 268 -19.72 11.17 5.01
CA ASN A 268 -18.61 11.18 4.05
C ASN A 268 -18.65 10.02 3.04
N GLY A 269 -19.45 8.97 3.29
CA GLY A 269 -19.47 7.77 2.47
C GLY A 269 -18.11 7.07 2.38
N THR A 270 -17.31 7.14 3.44
CA THR A 270 -15.96 6.55 3.45
C THR A 270 -16.04 5.04 3.71
N PRO A 271 -15.23 4.22 3.03
CA PRO A 271 -15.13 2.80 3.33
C PRO A 271 -14.70 2.56 4.78
N ILE A 272 -15.48 1.76 5.50
CA ILE A 272 -15.15 1.21 6.81
C ILE A 272 -14.80 -0.27 6.68
N TYR A 273 -14.04 -0.79 7.64
CA TYR A 273 -13.61 -2.19 7.65
C TYR A 273 -14.29 -2.95 8.78
N ILE A 274 -15.09 -3.95 8.44
CA ILE A 274 -15.81 -4.79 9.41
C ILE A 274 -15.08 -6.14 9.53
N PRO A 275 -14.61 -6.52 10.72
CA PRO A 275 -14.01 -7.84 10.94
C PRO A 275 -15.03 -8.96 10.72
N ILE A 276 -14.65 -9.96 9.92
CA ILE A 276 -15.46 -11.15 9.66
C ILE A 276 -15.00 -12.28 10.56
N PHE A 277 -15.92 -12.91 11.28
CA PHE A 277 -15.63 -14.11 12.10
C PHE A 277 -16.36 -15.35 11.58
N ASP A 278 -15.78 -16.53 11.79
CA ASP A 278 -16.42 -17.82 11.48
C ASP A 278 -17.01 -18.49 12.73
N THR A 279 -16.35 -18.34 13.87
CA THR A 279 -16.65 -19.06 15.10
C THR A 279 -16.45 -18.17 16.30
N THR A 280 -17.13 -18.52 17.38
CA THR A 280 -17.15 -17.79 18.63
C THR A 280 -16.93 -18.75 19.79
N THR A 281 -16.29 -18.26 20.83
CA THR A 281 -16.02 -19.00 22.06
C THR A 281 -16.36 -18.13 23.27
N GLY A 282 -16.91 -18.71 24.33
CA GLY A 282 -17.37 -17.95 25.50
C GLY A 282 -18.77 -17.34 25.33
N SER A 283 -19.15 -16.46 26.26
CA SER A 283 -20.45 -15.77 26.25
C SER A 283 -20.35 -14.40 26.96
N GLY A 284 -21.25 -13.48 26.61
CA GLY A 284 -21.28 -12.13 27.19
C GLY A 284 -20.04 -11.30 26.84
N SER A 285 -19.64 -10.43 27.76
CA SER A 285 -18.44 -9.57 27.62
C SER A 285 -17.12 -10.31 27.55
N GLY A 286 -17.10 -11.63 27.82
CA GLY A 286 -15.92 -12.49 27.72
C GLY A 286 -15.88 -13.35 26.46
N ALA A 287 -16.79 -13.13 25.49
CA ALA A 287 -16.77 -13.84 24.23
C ALA A 287 -15.49 -13.52 23.43
N SER A 288 -14.99 -14.47 22.65
CA SER A 288 -13.86 -14.31 21.75
C SER A 288 -14.25 -14.78 20.36
N TYR A 289 -13.88 -14.00 19.34
CA TYR A 289 -14.25 -14.23 17.95
C TYR A 289 -13.02 -14.70 17.18
N HIS A 290 -13.14 -15.80 16.45
CA HIS A 290 -12.12 -16.21 15.49
C HIS A 290 -12.34 -15.45 14.18
N LEU A 291 -11.51 -14.45 13.96
CA LEU A 291 -11.55 -13.57 12.81
C LEU A 291 -10.83 -14.23 11.63
N ILE A 292 -11.45 -14.15 10.46
CA ILE A 292 -10.95 -14.77 9.22
C ILE A 292 -10.68 -13.77 8.10
N GLY A 293 -11.04 -12.50 8.28
CA GLY A 293 -10.75 -11.44 7.33
C GLY A 293 -11.46 -10.12 7.64
N LEU A 294 -11.34 -9.17 6.71
CA LEU A 294 -11.92 -7.85 6.80
C LEU A 294 -12.81 -7.59 5.58
N ALA A 295 -14.06 -7.20 5.81
CA ALA A 295 -14.95 -6.74 4.75
C ALA A 295 -14.92 -5.21 4.65
N ALA A 296 -14.88 -4.68 3.43
CA ALA A 296 -15.05 -3.25 3.21
C ALA A 296 -16.54 -2.94 3.02
N PHE A 297 -17.04 -1.92 3.73
CA PHE A 297 -18.44 -1.55 3.77
C PHE A 297 -18.60 -0.03 3.71
N ILE A 298 -19.62 0.46 3.00
CA ILE A 298 -20.01 1.87 3.00
C ILE A 298 -21.25 1.98 3.88
N LEU A 299 -21.11 2.65 5.02
CA LEU A 299 -22.21 2.90 5.92
C LEU A 299 -23.09 4.02 5.35
N THR A 300 -24.39 3.77 5.23
CA THR A 300 -25.38 4.73 4.71
C THR A 300 -26.45 5.09 5.74
N GLY A 301 -26.51 4.34 6.84
CA GLY A 301 -27.42 4.64 7.94
C GLY A 301 -27.35 3.62 9.06
N TYR A 302 -28.11 3.86 10.11
CA TYR A 302 -28.18 3.04 11.31
C TYR A 302 -29.53 3.21 12.02
N ALA A 303 -29.94 2.21 12.80
CA ALA A 303 -31.17 2.26 13.59
C ALA A 303 -31.03 1.51 14.93
N ASN A 304 -31.78 1.98 15.93
CA ASN A 304 -31.86 1.47 17.30
C ASN A 304 -30.55 1.52 18.11
N MET A 305 -29.58 2.36 17.71
CA MET A 305 -28.28 2.54 18.40
C MET A 305 -28.35 3.73 19.37
N ASN A 306 -28.48 3.49 20.67
CA ASN A 306 -28.63 4.58 21.65
C ASN A 306 -27.28 5.27 21.95
N PRO A 307 -27.22 6.61 22.05
CA PRO A 307 -28.26 7.62 21.88
C PRO A 307 -28.31 8.26 20.48
N LEU A 308 -27.80 7.60 19.44
CA LEU A 308 -27.99 8.08 18.07
C LEU A 308 -29.47 8.06 17.71
N HIS A 309 -29.90 9.11 17.00
CA HIS A 309 -31.20 9.10 16.35
C HIS A 309 -31.12 8.26 15.08
N ASP A 310 -32.14 7.44 14.82
CA ASP A 310 -32.19 6.59 13.63
C ASP A 310 -32.02 7.41 12.34
N ASP A 311 -31.19 6.90 11.44
CA ASP A 311 -30.97 7.41 10.10
C ASP A 311 -31.14 6.23 9.13
N ILE A 312 -32.34 6.09 8.56
CA ILE A 312 -32.72 4.94 7.75
C ILE A 312 -32.82 5.37 6.28
N PRO A 313 -31.90 4.91 5.41
CA PRO A 313 -31.89 5.29 4.01
C PRO A 313 -32.96 4.51 3.23
N ALA A 314 -33.50 5.12 2.17
CA ALA A 314 -34.34 4.41 1.22
C ALA A 314 -33.54 3.29 0.51
N PRO A 315 -34.15 2.14 0.15
CA PRO A 315 -35.57 1.81 0.24
C PRO A 315 -36.00 1.24 1.61
N PHE A 316 -35.13 1.24 2.61
CA PHE A 316 -35.46 0.74 3.94
C PHE A 316 -36.42 1.69 4.67
N THR A 317 -37.13 1.13 5.64
CA THR A 317 -38.09 1.86 6.48
C THR A 317 -37.94 1.43 7.94
N ASN A 318 -38.64 2.07 8.87
CA ASN A 318 -38.68 1.62 10.28
C ASN A 318 -39.12 0.15 10.42
N ALA A 319 -39.92 -0.37 9.49
CA ALA A 319 -40.29 -1.80 9.48
C ALA A 319 -39.12 -2.72 9.10
N SER A 320 -38.12 -2.20 8.39
CA SER A 320 -36.91 -2.94 8.04
C SER A 320 -36.03 -3.20 9.27
N CYS A 321 -36.05 -2.32 10.28
CA CYS A 321 -35.42 -2.57 11.57
C CYS A 321 -36.36 -2.22 12.73
N PRO A 322 -37.28 -3.14 13.09
CA PRO A 322 -38.29 -2.88 14.11
C PRO A 322 -37.65 -2.51 15.46
N ASN A 323 -38.15 -1.44 16.08
CA ASN A 323 -37.71 -1.03 17.42
C ASN A 323 -38.41 -1.85 18.50
N GLY A 324 -37.67 -2.28 19.52
CA GLY A 324 -38.13 -3.07 20.65
C GLY A 324 -37.01 -3.35 21.66
N HIS A 325 -37.39 -3.67 22.91
CA HIS A 325 -36.44 -3.97 23.98
C HIS A 325 -35.58 -5.20 23.69
N THR A 326 -36.08 -6.13 22.88
CA THR A 326 -35.38 -7.36 22.47
C THR A 326 -34.99 -7.36 20.99
N THR A 327 -35.18 -6.25 20.27
CA THR A 327 -34.80 -6.17 18.86
C THR A 327 -33.37 -5.68 18.72
N PRO A 328 -32.60 -6.22 17.77
CA PRO A 328 -31.25 -5.77 17.50
C PRO A 328 -31.18 -4.37 16.89
N SER A 329 -30.04 -3.69 17.05
CA SER A 329 -29.67 -2.56 16.22
C SER A 329 -29.44 -2.99 14.77
N CYS A 330 -29.52 -2.04 13.84
CA CYS A 330 -29.20 -2.30 12.43
C CYS A 330 -28.25 -1.26 11.89
N ILE A 331 -27.40 -1.69 10.96
CA ILE A 331 -26.68 -0.80 10.05
C ILE A 331 -27.15 -1.04 8.62
N TYR A 332 -27.10 0.00 7.81
CA TYR A 332 -27.50 -0.02 6.40
C TYR A 332 -26.34 0.43 5.53
N GLY A 333 -26.26 -0.11 4.32
CA GLY A 333 -25.21 0.22 3.38
C GLY A 333 -24.86 -0.95 2.49
N HIS A 334 -23.72 -0.91 1.84
CA HIS A 334 -23.32 -1.95 0.90
C HIS A 334 -21.87 -2.35 1.09
N PHE A 335 -21.58 -3.63 0.83
CA PHE A 335 -20.20 -4.09 0.72
C PHE A 335 -19.55 -3.52 -0.53
N THR A 336 -18.28 -3.16 -0.42
CA THR A 336 -17.50 -2.57 -1.49
C THR A 336 -16.08 -3.15 -1.52
N GLN A 337 -15.28 -2.66 -2.45
CA GLN A 337 -13.84 -2.93 -2.52
C GLN A 337 -13.07 -1.70 -2.07
N ALA A 338 -12.19 -1.85 -1.09
CA ALA A 338 -11.40 -0.72 -0.57
C ALA A 338 -10.01 -1.14 -0.10
N LEU A 339 -9.11 -0.16 -0.05
CA LEU A 339 -7.72 -0.31 0.34
C LEU A 339 -7.51 0.03 1.81
N VAL A 340 -7.05 -0.94 2.60
CA VAL A 340 -6.79 -0.71 4.02
C VAL A 340 -5.54 0.18 4.17
N PRO A 341 -5.66 1.37 4.79
CA PRO A 341 -4.64 2.43 4.68
C PRO A 341 -3.33 2.18 5.45
N MET A 342 -3.18 1.07 6.18
CA MET A 342 -2.00 0.80 7.01
C MET A 342 -1.45 -0.63 6.91
N THR A 343 -1.99 -1.45 5.99
CA THR A 343 -1.63 -2.86 5.94
C THR A 343 -0.55 -3.10 4.92
N THR A 344 0.59 -3.64 5.36
CA THR A 344 1.65 -4.14 4.47
C THR A 344 1.59 -5.67 4.34
N THR A 345 0.65 -6.32 5.03
CA THR A 345 0.55 -7.78 5.06
C THR A 345 -0.66 -8.25 4.25
N ILE A 346 -0.36 -9.06 3.24
CA ILE A 346 -1.34 -9.72 2.38
C ILE A 346 -1.54 -11.14 2.91
N GLY A 347 -2.79 -11.52 3.17
CA GLY A 347 -3.13 -12.89 3.56
C GLY A 347 -3.51 -13.77 2.39
N GLY A 348 -3.52 -15.09 2.64
CA GLY A 348 -4.02 -16.10 1.70
C GLY A 348 -5.48 -16.52 1.93
N GLY A 349 -6.19 -15.82 2.82
CA GLY A 349 -7.57 -16.15 3.21
C GLY A 349 -8.62 -15.70 2.18
N THR A 350 -9.90 -15.88 2.53
CA THR A 350 -11.03 -15.46 1.71
C THR A 350 -11.05 -13.94 1.53
N TYR A 351 -11.37 -13.48 0.31
CA TYR A 351 -11.49 -12.06 0.00
C TYR A 351 -12.89 -11.54 0.32
N PHE A 352 -12.98 -10.58 1.26
CA PHE A 352 -14.26 -9.98 1.68
C PHE A 352 -14.44 -8.51 1.23
N GLY A 353 -13.55 -7.98 0.39
CA GLY A 353 -13.60 -6.61 -0.13
C GLY A 353 -12.50 -5.69 0.40
N ALA A 354 -11.87 -6.01 1.54
CA ALA A 354 -10.71 -5.26 2.04
C ALA A 354 -9.40 -5.78 1.43
N THR A 355 -8.62 -4.89 0.82
CA THR A 355 -7.39 -5.23 0.12
C THR A 355 -6.18 -4.54 0.75
N ALA A 356 -5.09 -5.27 0.91
CA ALA A 356 -3.78 -4.76 1.25
C ALA A 356 -2.91 -4.65 -0.01
N ILE A 357 -2.09 -3.60 -0.09
CA ILE A 357 -1.03 -3.46 -1.11
C ILE A 357 0.31 -3.49 -0.41
N LYS A 358 1.26 -4.26 -0.95
CA LYS A 358 2.63 -4.35 -0.46
C LYS A 358 3.60 -4.18 -1.61
N LEU A 359 4.66 -3.39 -1.41
CA LEU A 359 5.82 -3.41 -2.28
C LEU A 359 6.64 -4.69 -2.05
N ALA A 360 7.03 -5.33 -3.13
CA ALA A 360 7.82 -6.56 -3.15
C ALA A 360 9.03 -6.37 -4.08
N GLY A 361 9.92 -5.45 -3.69
CA GLY A 361 11.19 -5.15 -4.36
C GLY A 361 12.32 -5.19 -3.37
#